data_AF-A0A183CGZ0-F1
#
_entry.id   AF-A0A183CGZ0-F1
#
_cell.length_a   1.000
_cell.length_b   1.000
_cell.length_c   1.000
_cell.angle_alpha   90.00
_cell.angle_beta   90.00
_cell.angle_gamma   90.00
#
_symmetry.space_group_name_H-M   'P 1'
#
loop_
_entity.id
_entity.type
_entity.pdbx_description
1 polymer ?
#
loop_
_entity_poly.entity_id
_entity_poly.type
_entity_poly.pdbx_seq_one_letter_code
_entity_poly.pdbx_strand_id
1 'polypeptide(L)'
;MIPAPYLLYLGHSTDFVGIKTSRGLAEFRRNDCVGEFRHDDSTLTLGLPRMTIQEGAAAGAKTLVLGIANSGGVMGGDLVRDAMAALDAGMNIAAGLHQRLRDVPELAALAREKNLQLFDVRDPPADMKVGNGYARAGRRILTVGTDCSVGKMYTTIAIADALKARGEKADFRATGQTGILIAGAGVPIDAVVADFISGGIEALAPERTDGGWDVIEGQGSLFHPSFAGVSTGLLHGAQPEALILCHDPSRSHMRGIPGRALPGLKECLEANLQTARLTSPNVRAVGVCLNTSRMEKGDAEALCRRIE
;
A
#
# COMPACT_ATOMS: atom_id res chain seq x y z
N MET A 1 9.01 6.95 13.26
CA MET A 1 7.56 6.65 13.09
C MET A 1 6.85 7.98 12.85
N ILE A 2 5.89 8.03 11.92
CA ILE A 2 5.16 9.26 11.58
C ILE A 2 4.23 9.61 12.76
N PRO A 3 4.27 10.83 13.32
CA PRO A 3 3.46 11.19 14.48
C PRO A 3 1.96 11.22 14.20
N ALA A 4 1.18 10.44 14.95
CA ALA A 4 -0.29 10.47 14.98
C ALA A 4 -0.79 11.29 16.20
N PRO A 5 -2.03 11.82 16.19
CA PRO A 5 -3.10 11.67 15.18
C PRO A 5 -2.87 12.36 13.83
N TYR A 6 -3.63 11.96 12.81
CA TYR A 6 -3.53 12.42 11.42
C TYR A 6 -4.73 13.26 10.98
N LEU A 7 -4.46 14.28 10.16
CA LEU A 7 -5.47 14.91 9.30
C LEU A 7 -5.29 14.36 7.88
N LEU A 8 -6.33 13.77 7.30
CA LEU A 8 -6.23 13.12 5.99
C LEU A 8 -6.61 14.08 4.86
N TYR A 9 -5.67 14.34 3.96
CA TYR A 9 -5.87 15.27 2.86
C TYR A 9 -6.50 14.59 1.63
N LEU A 10 -7.54 15.21 1.09
CA LEU A 10 -8.17 14.85 -0.20
C LEU A 10 -8.02 15.98 -1.24
N GLY A 11 -7.73 17.21 -0.80
CA GLY A 11 -7.57 18.38 -1.67
C GLY A 11 -8.79 18.60 -2.57
N HIS A 12 -8.52 18.78 -3.86
CA HIS A 12 -9.52 18.94 -4.93
C HIS A 12 -9.89 17.59 -5.61
N SER A 13 -9.56 16.45 -5.02
CA SER A 13 -9.67 15.17 -5.72
C SER A 13 -11.12 14.81 -6.03
N THR A 14 -11.38 14.47 -7.29
CA THR A 14 -12.66 13.91 -7.79
C THR A 14 -12.50 12.48 -8.29
N ASP A 15 -11.26 11.97 -8.38
CA ASP A 15 -10.96 10.58 -8.71
C ASP A 15 -11.08 9.70 -7.47
N PHE A 16 -12.10 8.84 -7.45
CA PHE A 16 -12.35 7.88 -6.38
C PHE A 16 -11.12 7.02 -6.05
N VAL A 17 -10.27 6.74 -7.03
CA VAL A 17 -9.06 5.93 -6.83
C VAL A 17 -7.86 6.76 -6.42
N GLY A 18 -7.82 8.03 -6.80
CA GLY A 18 -6.79 8.99 -6.44
C GLY A 18 -6.61 9.16 -4.93
N ILE A 19 -7.68 9.01 -4.15
CA ILE A 19 -7.65 9.13 -2.68
C ILE A 19 -7.36 7.82 -1.93
N LYS A 20 -6.88 6.77 -2.62
CA LYS A 20 -6.70 5.43 -2.04
C LYS A 20 -5.83 5.42 -0.78
N THR A 21 -4.86 6.33 -0.68
CA THR A 21 -3.94 6.36 0.47
C THR A 21 -4.65 6.91 1.70
N SER A 22 -5.35 8.05 1.57
CA SER A 22 -6.20 8.57 2.64
C SER A 22 -7.30 7.57 3.01
N ARG A 23 -7.94 6.92 2.03
CA ARG A 23 -8.94 5.87 2.29
C ARG A 23 -8.38 4.68 3.06
N GLY A 24 -7.19 4.21 2.71
CA GLY A 24 -6.53 3.12 3.43
C GLY A 24 -6.28 3.47 4.90
N LEU A 25 -5.82 4.69 5.19
CA LEU A 25 -5.65 5.17 6.57
C LEU A 25 -6.98 5.30 7.33
N ALA A 26 -8.02 5.86 6.69
CA ALA A 26 -9.34 5.97 7.31
C ALA A 26 -9.97 4.60 7.62
N GLU A 27 -9.66 3.59 6.81
CA GLU A 27 -10.14 2.22 6.99
C GLU A 27 -9.37 1.50 8.11
N PHE A 28 -8.04 1.43 8.01
CA PHE A 28 -7.22 0.57 8.88
C PHE A 28 -6.65 1.29 10.10
N ARG A 29 -6.70 2.62 10.14
CA ARG A 29 -6.20 3.47 11.22
C ARG A 29 -7.18 4.59 11.57
N ARG A 30 -8.49 4.28 11.54
CA ARG A 30 -9.56 5.26 11.80
C ARG A 30 -9.35 6.03 13.11
N ASN A 31 -8.97 5.32 14.18
CA ASN A 31 -8.76 5.89 15.51
C ASN A 31 -7.54 6.81 15.59
N ASP A 32 -6.63 6.73 14.63
CA ASP A 32 -5.48 7.63 14.52
C ASP A 32 -5.79 8.84 13.63
N CYS A 33 -7.02 9.01 13.13
CA CYS A 33 -7.40 10.10 12.24
C CYS A 33 -8.41 11.03 12.92
N VAL A 34 -8.10 12.33 13.00
CA VAL A 34 -9.02 13.32 13.60
C VAL A 34 -10.11 13.77 12.63
N GLY A 35 -9.83 13.71 11.32
CA GLY A 35 -10.73 14.24 10.29
C GLY A 35 -10.16 14.13 8.88
N GLU A 36 -10.85 14.76 7.95
CA GLU A 36 -10.47 14.89 6.55
C GLU A 36 -10.45 16.36 6.12
N PHE A 37 -9.44 16.75 5.35
CA PHE A 37 -9.38 18.04 4.67
C PHE A 37 -9.69 17.88 3.19
N ARG A 38 -10.65 18.66 2.69
CA ARG A 38 -10.97 18.76 1.26
C ARG A 38 -11.49 20.14 0.91
N HIS A 39 -11.20 20.58 -0.30
CA HIS A 39 -11.78 21.79 -0.88
C HIS A 39 -13.25 21.55 -1.27
N ASP A 40 -14.01 22.63 -1.46
CA ASP A 40 -15.46 22.56 -1.69
C ASP A 40 -15.86 21.86 -2.99
N ASP A 41 -14.96 21.84 -3.97
CA ASP A 41 -15.14 21.18 -5.27
C ASP A 41 -14.86 19.67 -5.22
N SER A 42 -14.25 19.16 -4.14
CA SER A 42 -14.06 17.72 -3.97
C SER A 42 -15.35 17.05 -3.54
N THR A 43 -15.84 16.13 -4.37
CA THR A 43 -17.06 15.35 -4.12
C THR A 43 -16.83 14.11 -3.26
N LEU A 44 -15.58 13.83 -2.88
CA LEU A 44 -15.20 12.59 -2.21
C LEU A 44 -15.13 12.76 -0.69
N THR A 45 -15.48 11.70 0.03
CA THR A 45 -15.37 11.62 1.50
C THR A 45 -14.82 10.26 1.93
N LEU A 46 -14.15 10.25 3.07
CA LEU A 46 -13.74 9.06 3.82
C LEU A 46 -14.74 8.72 4.94
N GLY A 47 -15.82 9.51 5.08
CA GLY A 47 -16.76 9.41 6.19
C GLY A 47 -16.15 9.84 7.53
N LEU A 48 -15.13 10.70 7.49
CA LEU A 48 -14.54 11.38 8.66
C LEU A 48 -15.09 12.81 8.76
N PRO A 49 -15.00 13.46 9.94
CA PRO A 49 -15.35 14.87 10.07
C PRO A 49 -14.56 15.73 9.07
N ARG A 50 -15.26 16.54 8.27
CA ARG A 50 -14.62 17.54 7.40
C ARG A 50 -14.08 18.67 8.27
N MET A 51 -12.81 18.98 8.12
CA MET A 51 -12.10 20.01 8.90
C MET A 51 -11.27 20.89 7.97
N THR A 52 -11.10 22.15 8.35
CA THR A 52 -10.00 23.00 7.91
C THR A 52 -8.67 22.52 8.51
N ILE A 53 -7.56 23.02 8.01
CA ILE A 53 -6.22 22.71 8.54
C ILE A 53 -6.11 23.15 10.01
N GLN A 54 -6.63 24.33 10.33
CA GLN A 54 -6.59 24.89 11.68
C GLN A 54 -7.46 24.10 12.65
N GLU A 55 -8.66 23.68 12.23
CA GLU A 55 -9.53 22.81 13.03
C GLU A 55 -8.87 21.45 13.27
N GLY A 56 -8.22 20.86 12.26
CA GLY A 56 -7.50 19.60 12.42
C GLY A 56 -6.33 19.71 13.40
N ALA A 57 -5.55 20.79 13.33
CA ALA A 57 -4.49 21.06 14.31
C ALA A 57 -5.06 21.26 15.72
N ALA A 58 -6.14 22.04 15.86
CA ALA A 58 -6.82 22.25 17.15
C ALA A 58 -7.42 20.96 17.73
N ALA A 59 -7.85 20.03 16.87
CA ALA A 59 -8.28 18.68 17.24
C ALA A 59 -7.12 17.74 17.60
N GLY A 60 -5.87 18.22 17.53
CA GLY A 60 -4.68 17.48 17.94
C GLY A 60 -3.98 16.69 16.83
N ALA A 61 -4.29 16.94 15.55
CA ALA A 61 -3.51 16.38 14.46
C ALA A 61 -2.03 16.78 14.59
N LYS A 62 -1.14 15.79 14.49
CA LYS A 62 0.32 16.00 14.49
C LYS A 62 0.92 15.93 13.10
N THR A 63 0.21 15.32 12.15
CA THR A 63 0.67 15.16 10.77
C THR A 63 -0.50 15.33 9.80
N LEU A 64 -0.31 16.16 8.75
CA LEU A 64 -1.15 16.15 7.56
C LEU A 64 -0.64 15.05 6.62
N VAL A 65 -1.48 14.07 6.29
CA VAL A 65 -1.13 13.03 5.32
C VAL A 65 -1.71 13.37 3.95
N LEU A 66 -0.82 13.65 3.00
CA LEU A 66 -1.14 13.90 1.60
C LEU A 66 -1.44 12.57 0.88
N GLY A 67 -2.62 12.00 1.18
CA GLY A 67 -3.01 10.68 0.68
C GLY A 67 -3.70 10.69 -0.68
N ILE A 68 -3.32 11.63 -1.55
CA ILE A 68 -3.75 11.71 -2.95
C ILE A 68 -2.67 11.18 -3.90
N ALA A 69 -3.09 10.62 -5.01
CA ALA A 69 -2.25 10.24 -6.14
C ALA A 69 -2.79 10.93 -7.39
N ASN A 70 -1.98 11.78 -8.02
CA ASN A 70 -2.31 12.43 -9.29
C ASN A 70 -1.47 11.86 -10.44
N SER A 71 -2.05 11.88 -11.64
CA SER A 71 -1.34 11.53 -12.87
C SER A 71 -0.15 12.48 -13.06
N GLY A 72 1.07 11.94 -13.01
CA GLY A 72 2.32 12.71 -13.13
C GLY A 72 3.04 12.95 -11.80
N GLY A 73 2.38 12.79 -10.65
CA GLY A 73 3.03 12.81 -9.33
C GLY A 73 3.64 14.15 -8.91
N VAL A 74 3.22 15.26 -9.53
CA VAL A 74 3.69 16.63 -9.26
C VAL A 74 2.81 17.29 -8.19
N MET A 75 3.40 18.02 -7.26
CA MET A 75 2.68 18.84 -6.30
C MET A 75 2.24 20.15 -6.97
N GLY A 76 0.93 20.28 -7.21
CA GLY A 76 0.34 21.53 -7.70
C GLY A 76 0.43 22.64 -6.66
N GLY A 77 0.31 23.89 -7.10
CA GLY A 77 0.45 25.06 -6.22
C GLY A 77 -0.50 25.04 -5.02
N ASP A 78 -1.74 24.58 -5.21
CA ASP A 78 -2.74 24.55 -4.12
C ASP A 78 -2.36 23.54 -3.04
N LEU A 79 -1.90 22.35 -3.46
CA LEU A 79 -1.38 21.32 -2.55
C LEU A 79 -0.18 21.83 -1.75
N VAL A 80 0.75 22.54 -2.39
CA VAL A 80 1.90 23.15 -1.69
C VAL A 80 1.41 24.17 -0.66
N ARG A 81 0.46 25.05 -1.03
CA ARG A 81 -0.10 26.03 -0.10
C ARG A 81 -0.80 25.38 1.09
N ASP A 82 -1.58 24.32 0.86
CA ASP A 82 -2.23 23.58 1.94
C ASP A 82 -1.20 22.88 2.85
N ALA A 83 -0.14 22.29 2.28
CA ALA A 83 0.95 21.70 3.05
C ALA A 83 1.71 22.76 3.87
N MET A 84 1.94 23.95 3.32
CA MET A 84 2.53 25.07 4.07
C MET A 84 1.62 25.52 5.22
N ALA A 85 0.32 25.65 4.98
CA ALA A 85 -0.64 26.02 6.02
C ALA A 85 -0.66 24.99 7.17
N ALA A 86 -0.46 23.70 6.88
CA ALA A 86 -0.34 22.68 7.89
C ALA A 86 0.97 22.78 8.71
N LEU A 87 2.09 23.09 8.06
CA LEU A 87 3.35 23.40 8.76
C LEU A 87 3.19 24.63 9.66
N ASP A 88 2.53 25.68 9.18
CA ASP A 88 2.24 26.89 9.97
C ASP A 88 1.37 26.60 11.19
N ALA A 89 0.44 25.65 11.06
CA ALA A 89 -0.41 25.17 12.14
C ALA A 89 0.29 24.17 13.09
N GLY A 90 1.59 23.88 12.89
CA GLY A 90 2.38 23.02 13.77
C GLY A 90 2.31 21.51 13.45
N MET A 91 1.85 21.14 12.26
CA MET A 91 1.77 19.73 11.82
C MET A 91 2.96 19.34 10.94
N ASN A 92 3.44 18.11 11.10
CA ASN A 92 4.34 17.48 10.14
C ASN A 92 3.59 17.18 8.84
N ILE A 93 4.31 16.87 7.75
CA ILE A 93 3.71 16.47 6.47
C ILE A 93 4.20 15.08 6.09
N ALA A 94 3.30 14.19 5.66
CA ALA A 94 3.66 12.88 5.13
C ALA A 94 3.05 12.67 3.74
N ALA A 95 3.84 12.16 2.79
CA ALA A 95 3.39 11.92 1.43
C ALA A 95 4.09 10.71 0.80
N GLY A 96 3.37 9.97 -0.03
CA GLY A 96 3.89 8.89 -0.87
C GLY A 96 3.99 9.24 -2.36
N LEU A 97 4.10 10.53 -2.67
CA LEU A 97 4.14 11.07 -4.02
C LEU A 97 5.45 10.71 -4.76
N HIS A 98 5.46 10.86 -6.09
CA HIS A 98 6.69 10.73 -6.88
C HIS A 98 7.63 11.90 -6.57
N GLN A 99 7.15 13.14 -6.70
CA GLN A 99 7.89 14.31 -6.25
C GLN A 99 8.02 14.28 -4.72
N ARG A 100 9.24 14.50 -4.22
CA ARG A 100 9.51 14.49 -2.78
C ARG A 100 9.14 15.82 -2.14
N LEU A 101 8.64 15.75 -0.91
CA LEU A 101 8.35 16.92 -0.07
C LEU A 101 9.60 17.77 0.14
N ARG A 102 10.73 17.13 0.44
CA ARG A 102 12.01 17.82 0.66
C ARG A 102 12.57 18.53 -0.58
N ASP A 103 12.13 18.14 -1.77
CA ASP A 103 12.60 18.71 -3.04
C ASP A 103 11.78 19.96 -3.44
N VAL A 104 10.74 20.30 -2.67
CA VAL A 104 10.00 21.57 -2.80
C VAL A 104 10.65 22.59 -1.86
N PRO A 105 11.38 23.61 -2.38
CA PRO A 105 12.19 24.50 -1.55
C PRO A 105 11.41 25.22 -0.45
N GLU A 106 10.19 25.65 -0.75
CA GLU A 106 9.31 26.36 0.18
C GLU A 106 8.90 25.48 1.37
N LEU A 107 8.53 24.21 1.11
CA LEU A 107 8.19 23.25 2.16
C LEU A 107 9.41 22.90 3.01
N ALA A 108 10.55 22.65 2.38
CA ALA A 108 11.79 22.30 3.08
C ALA A 108 12.30 23.43 3.98
N ALA A 109 12.20 24.68 3.51
CA ALA A 109 12.58 25.85 4.28
C ALA A 109 11.66 26.05 5.49
N LEU A 110 10.33 26.03 5.26
CA LEU A 110 9.36 26.25 6.32
C LEU A 110 9.37 25.13 7.38
N ALA A 111 9.50 23.87 6.96
CA ALA A 111 9.61 22.75 7.90
C ALA A 111 10.85 22.89 8.80
N ARG A 112 11.99 23.34 8.24
CA ARG A 112 13.21 23.60 9.01
C ARG A 112 13.02 24.75 10.01
N GLU A 113 12.43 25.85 9.57
CA GLU A 113 12.14 27.02 10.42
C GLU A 113 11.24 26.64 11.61
N LYS A 114 10.21 25.83 11.36
CA LYS A 114 9.23 25.39 12.37
C LYS A 114 9.70 24.20 13.22
N ASN A 115 10.87 23.63 12.94
CA ASN A 115 11.35 22.38 13.53
C ASN A 115 10.36 21.21 13.37
N LEU A 116 9.78 21.09 12.17
CA LEU A 116 8.84 20.04 11.76
C LEU A 116 9.47 19.10 10.73
N GLN A 117 8.87 17.92 10.55
CA GLN A 117 9.39 16.89 9.67
C GLN A 117 8.55 16.74 8.40
N LEU A 118 9.24 16.44 7.30
CA LEU A 118 8.66 16.02 6.02
C LEU A 118 8.96 14.54 5.82
N PHE A 119 7.93 13.72 5.71
CA PHE A 119 8.03 12.27 5.59
C PHE A 119 7.73 11.82 4.15
N ASP A 120 8.79 11.55 3.41
CA ASP A 120 8.73 10.96 2.07
C ASP A 120 8.68 9.42 2.17
N VAL A 121 7.47 8.84 2.31
CA VAL A 121 7.31 7.39 2.56
C VAL A 121 7.69 6.49 1.39
N ARG A 122 8.05 7.10 0.26
CA ARG A 122 8.45 6.42 -0.97
C ARG A 122 9.97 6.37 -1.14
N ASP A 123 10.74 6.85 -0.17
CA ASP A 123 12.17 6.63 -0.17
C ASP A 123 12.52 5.22 0.27
N PRO A 124 13.24 4.46 -0.57
CA PRO A 124 13.79 3.20 -0.14
C PRO A 124 14.88 3.42 0.93
N PRO A 125 15.04 2.48 1.89
CA PRO A 125 16.24 2.40 2.72
C PRO A 125 17.55 2.56 1.92
N ALA A 126 18.53 3.29 2.47
CA ALA A 126 19.76 3.66 1.76
C ALA A 126 20.75 2.50 1.58
N ASP A 127 20.76 1.52 2.49
CA ASP A 127 21.72 0.42 2.57
C ASP A 127 21.14 -0.91 2.09
N MET A 128 20.36 -0.87 1.01
CA MET A 128 19.79 -2.09 0.43
C MET A 128 20.88 -3.00 -0.13
N LYS A 129 20.66 -4.31 0.05
CA LYS A 129 21.52 -5.37 -0.44
C LYS A 129 20.83 -6.08 -1.59
N VAL A 130 21.63 -6.67 -2.48
CA VAL A 130 21.12 -7.62 -3.47
C VAL A 130 20.62 -8.86 -2.74
N GLY A 131 19.42 -9.33 -3.09
CA GLY A 131 18.86 -10.54 -2.48
C GLY A 131 19.63 -11.77 -2.95
N ASN A 132 19.85 -12.72 -2.04
CA ASN A 132 20.59 -13.95 -2.33
C ASN A 132 19.67 -15.17 -2.53
N GLY A 133 18.43 -15.11 -2.07
CA GLY A 133 17.49 -16.22 -2.19
C GLY A 133 17.85 -17.46 -1.36
N TYR A 134 18.79 -17.35 -0.40
CA TYR A 134 19.03 -18.41 0.57
C TYR A 134 17.80 -18.59 1.46
N ALA A 135 17.49 -19.84 1.79
CA ALA A 135 16.36 -20.17 2.64
C ALA A 135 16.51 -19.49 4.01
N ARG A 136 15.43 -18.89 4.51
CA ARG A 136 15.38 -18.24 5.83
C ARG A 136 14.26 -18.84 6.66
N ALA A 137 14.50 -19.09 7.95
CA ALA A 137 13.46 -19.55 8.86
C ALA A 137 12.33 -18.52 9.01
N GLY A 138 11.13 -18.99 9.33
CA GLY A 138 9.93 -18.16 9.45
C GLY A 138 8.88 -18.49 8.39
N ARG A 139 7.61 -18.26 8.74
CA ARG A 139 6.47 -18.56 7.86
C ARG A 139 6.08 -17.29 7.11
N ARG A 140 5.85 -17.42 5.80
CA ARG A 140 5.61 -16.25 4.93
C ARG A 140 4.39 -16.49 4.04
N ILE A 141 3.45 -15.55 4.06
CA ILE A 141 2.31 -15.50 3.15
C ILE A 141 2.53 -14.32 2.22
N LEU A 142 2.30 -14.51 0.92
CA LEU A 142 2.32 -13.42 -0.05
C LEU A 142 1.00 -13.38 -0.81
N THR A 143 0.38 -12.20 -0.86
CA THR A 143 -0.72 -11.96 -1.79
C THR A 143 -0.17 -11.69 -3.20
N VAL A 144 -0.77 -12.32 -4.20
CA VAL A 144 -0.49 -12.07 -5.62
C VAL A 144 -1.79 -11.64 -6.28
N GLY A 145 -1.78 -11.22 -7.55
CA GLY A 145 -3.03 -10.81 -8.18
C GLY A 145 -2.98 -10.82 -9.69
N THR A 146 -4.17 -10.90 -10.29
CA THR A 146 -4.33 -10.82 -11.75
C THR A 146 -3.94 -9.46 -12.31
N ASP A 147 -4.03 -8.40 -11.49
CA ASP A 147 -3.74 -7.02 -11.87
C ASP A 147 -3.34 -6.16 -10.64
N CYS A 148 -3.00 -4.90 -10.87
CA CYS A 148 -2.78 -3.89 -9.84
C CYS A 148 -4.08 -3.43 -9.19
N SER A 149 -4.06 -3.01 -7.93
CA SER A 149 -5.24 -2.47 -7.23
C SER A 149 -6.48 -3.40 -7.29
N VAL A 150 -6.27 -4.69 -7.02
CA VAL A 150 -7.33 -5.73 -6.95
C VAL A 150 -7.59 -6.20 -5.51
N GLY A 151 -7.09 -5.47 -4.52
CA GLY A 151 -7.32 -5.78 -3.10
C GLY A 151 -6.15 -6.43 -2.34
N LYS A 152 -4.98 -6.65 -2.96
CA LYS A 152 -3.81 -7.31 -2.34
C LYS A 152 -3.47 -6.81 -0.92
N MET A 153 -3.35 -5.49 -0.74
CA MET A 153 -3.10 -4.89 0.59
C MET A 153 -4.22 -5.20 1.59
N TYR A 154 -5.48 -5.03 1.18
CA TYR A 154 -6.65 -5.30 2.03
C TYR A 154 -6.70 -6.77 2.46
N THR A 155 -6.50 -7.69 1.51
CA THR A 155 -6.42 -9.12 1.79
C THR A 155 -5.29 -9.44 2.76
N THR A 156 -4.12 -8.81 2.58
CA THR A 156 -2.95 -9.05 3.44
C THR A 156 -3.22 -8.61 4.88
N ILE A 157 -3.80 -7.42 5.08
CA ILE A 157 -4.16 -6.92 6.41
C ILE A 157 -5.23 -7.80 7.05
N ALA A 158 -6.30 -8.12 6.31
CA ALA A 158 -7.38 -8.97 6.81
C ALA A 158 -6.89 -10.36 7.25
N ILE A 159 -5.93 -10.96 6.52
CA ILE A 159 -5.31 -12.23 6.89
C ILE A 159 -4.44 -12.07 8.15
N ALA A 160 -3.64 -11.02 8.25
CA ALA A 160 -2.82 -10.76 9.44
C ALA A 160 -3.70 -10.58 10.69
N ASP A 161 -4.78 -9.80 10.59
CA ASP A 161 -5.71 -9.57 11.69
C ASP A 161 -6.48 -10.83 12.06
N ALA A 162 -6.91 -11.63 11.08
CA ALA A 162 -7.57 -12.91 11.33
C ALA A 162 -6.64 -13.94 12.00
N LEU A 163 -5.35 -13.96 11.66
CA LEU A 163 -4.34 -14.79 12.32
C LEU A 163 -4.16 -14.35 13.78
N LYS A 164 -4.00 -13.03 14.04
CA LYS A 164 -3.91 -12.48 15.39
C LYS A 164 -5.13 -12.79 16.25
N ALA A 165 -6.33 -12.64 15.67
CA ALA A 165 -7.59 -12.95 16.34
C ALA A 165 -7.71 -14.44 16.74
N ARG A 166 -6.95 -15.32 16.09
CA ARG A 166 -6.84 -16.75 16.43
C ARG A 166 -5.69 -17.08 17.38
N GLY A 167 -4.97 -16.07 17.88
CA GLY A 167 -3.82 -16.23 18.78
C GLY A 167 -2.49 -16.51 18.08
N GLU A 168 -2.44 -16.43 16.75
CA GLU A 168 -1.21 -16.59 15.98
C GLU A 168 -0.41 -15.28 15.98
N LYS A 169 0.93 -15.38 16.04
CA LYS A 169 1.79 -14.22 15.78
C LYS A 169 1.79 -13.94 14.28
N ALA A 170 1.38 -12.74 13.88
CA ALA A 170 1.37 -12.36 12.48
C ALA A 170 1.69 -10.87 12.32
N ASP A 171 2.63 -10.55 11.45
CA ASP A 171 3.04 -9.18 11.17
C ASP A 171 2.72 -8.83 9.72
N PHE A 172 1.98 -7.73 9.52
CA PHE A 172 1.75 -7.17 8.19
C PHE A 172 3.04 -6.51 7.70
N ARG A 173 3.57 -6.99 6.57
CA ARG A 173 4.79 -6.46 5.95
C ARG A 173 4.41 -5.61 4.74
N ALA A 174 4.42 -4.31 4.95
CA ALA A 174 4.05 -3.33 3.94
C ALA A 174 5.11 -3.18 2.84
N THR A 175 4.65 -3.17 1.60
CA THR A 175 5.50 -3.06 0.39
C THR A 175 5.13 -1.85 -0.47
N GLY A 176 4.04 -1.16 -0.14
CA GLY A 176 3.59 0.06 -0.82
C GLY A 176 3.41 1.24 0.13
N GLN A 177 3.40 2.45 -0.43
CA GLN A 177 3.24 3.71 0.33
C GLN A 177 2.05 3.70 1.31
N THR A 178 0.88 3.22 0.87
CA THR A 178 -0.33 3.17 1.70
C THR A 178 -0.14 2.18 2.84
N GLY A 179 0.39 0.99 2.54
CA GLY A 179 0.73 -0.01 3.55
C GLY A 179 1.74 0.52 4.57
N ILE A 180 2.75 1.28 4.14
CA ILE A 180 3.78 1.86 5.02
C ILE A 180 3.17 2.89 5.96
N LEU A 181 2.28 3.75 5.46
CA LEU A 181 1.56 4.72 6.29
C LEU A 181 0.67 4.04 7.34
N ILE A 182 0.09 2.88 7.00
CA ILE A 182 -0.70 2.06 7.92
C ILE A 182 0.24 1.37 8.94
N ALA A 183 1.23 0.60 8.48
CA ALA A 183 2.11 -0.19 9.33
C ALA A 183 3.09 0.66 10.16
N GLY A 184 3.40 1.88 9.72
CA GLY A 184 4.43 2.75 10.29
C GLY A 184 5.86 2.40 9.87
N ALA A 185 6.04 1.31 9.12
CA ALA A 185 7.31 0.84 8.56
C ALA A 185 7.05 -0.05 7.33
N GLY A 186 8.04 -0.19 6.45
CA GLY A 186 8.00 -1.10 5.31
C GLY A 186 9.01 -0.71 4.24
N VAL A 187 8.87 -1.26 3.04
CA VAL A 187 9.76 -0.98 1.90
C VAL A 187 8.91 -0.56 0.70
N PRO A 188 9.03 0.67 0.17
CA PRO A 188 8.26 1.11 -0.99
C PRO A 188 8.84 0.48 -2.26
N ILE A 189 8.47 -0.76 -2.53
CA ILE A 189 9.18 -1.63 -3.47
C ILE A 189 9.13 -1.12 -4.92
N ASP A 190 8.13 -0.30 -5.25
CA ASP A 190 7.99 0.32 -6.58
C ASP A 190 8.99 1.44 -6.84
N ALA A 191 9.66 1.93 -5.80
CA ALA A 191 10.71 2.95 -5.85
C ALA A 191 12.11 2.35 -5.62
N VAL A 192 12.20 1.03 -5.46
CA VAL A 192 13.47 0.30 -5.30
C VAL A 192 14.09 0.05 -6.67
N VAL A 193 15.38 0.35 -6.80
CA VAL A 193 16.15 0.01 -8.01
C VAL A 193 16.15 -1.51 -8.20
N ALA A 194 15.99 -1.97 -9.45
CA ALA A 194 15.70 -3.36 -9.79
C ALA A 194 16.60 -4.41 -9.07
N ASP A 195 17.91 -4.16 -9.01
CA ASP A 195 18.90 -5.04 -8.39
C ASP A 195 18.64 -5.33 -6.90
N PHE A 196 17.90 -4.44 -6.22
CA PHE A 196 17.68 -4.48 -4.78
C PHE A 196 16.27 -4.92 -4.40
N ILE A 197 15.37 -5.19 -5.35
CA ILE A 197 13.98 -5.52 -5.05
C ILE A 197 13.89 -6.76 -4.15
N SER A 198 14.52 -7.87 -4.55
CA SER A 198 14.47 -9.10 -3.75
C SER A 198 15.07 -8.89 -2.37
N GLY A 199 16.27 -8.30 -2.28
CA GLY A 199 16.96 -8.07 -1.01
C GLY A 199 16.23 -7.09 -0.08
N GLY A 200 15.53 -6.10 -0.62
CA GLY A 200 14.64 -5.23 0.16
C GLY A 200 13.51 -6.03 0.83
N ILE A 201 12.98 -7.05 0.16
CA ILE A 201 11.97 -7.95 0.74
C ILE A 201 12.59 -8.94 1.74
N GLU A 202 13.83 -9.41 1.51
CA GLU A 202 14.55 -10.21 2.51
C GLU A 202 14.77 -9.43 3.81
N ALA A 203 15.10 -8.14 3.71
CA ALA A 203 15.24 -7.26 4.87
C ALA A 203 13.89 -6.93 5.55
N LEU A 204 12.82 -6.82 4.77
CA LEU A 204 11.46 -6.57 5.27
C LEU A 204 10.88 -7.78 6.03
N ALA A 205 11.18 -8.99 5.56
CA ALA A 205 10.75 -10.26 6.14
C ALA A 205 11.98 -11.13 6.51
N PRO A 206 12.72 -10.73 7.55
CA PRO A 206 13.97 -11.39 7.94
C PRO A 206 13.70 -12.81 8.47
N GLU A 207 14.77 -13.47 8.90
CA GLU A 207 14.61 -14.71 9.65
C GLU A 207 13.83 -14.48 10.95
N ARG A 208 12.88 -15.39 11.26
CA ARG A 208 12.18 -15.42 12.54
C ARG A 208 12.00 -16.85 13.04
N THR A 209 12.11 -17.04 14.36
CA THR A 209 12.07 -18.34 15.04
C THR A 209 10.93 -18.45 16.06
N ASP A 210 10.05 -17.45 16.10
CA ASP A 210 8.96 -17.33 17.07
C ASP A 210 7.67 -18.08 16.69
N GLY A 211 7.73 -18.83 15.58
CA GLY A 211 6.60 -19.54 14.97
C GLY A 211 5.62 -18.66 14.18
N GLY A 212 5.86 -17.35 14.13
CA GLY A 212 4.95 -16.37 13.55
C GLY A 212 4.99 -16.28 12.03
N TRP A 213 4.05 -15.49 11.51
CA TRP A 213 3.86 -15.22 10.10
C TRP A 213 4.30 -13.81 9.71
N ASP A 214 5.08 -13.71 8.65
CA ASP A 214 5.17 -12.47 7.86
C ASP A 214 4.11 -12.52 6.76
N VAL A 215 3.11 -11.65 6.86
CA VAL A 215 2.02 -11.54 5.89
C VAL A 215 2.34 -10.36 4.98
N ILE A 216 2.87 -10.66 3.80
CA ILE A 216 3.54 -9.70 2.92
C ILE A 216 2.56 -9.14 1.89
N GLU A 217 2.51 -7.81 1.82
CA GLU A 217 1.69 -7.07 0.87
C GLU A 217 2.15 -7.34 -0.56
N GLY A 218 1.24 -7.82 -1.41
CA GLY A 218 1.49 -8.00 -2.83
C GLY A 218 1.50 -6.71 -3.64
N GLN A 219 2.46 -6.58 -4.57
CA GLN A 219 2.51 -5.48 -5.55
C GLN A 219 2.44 -6.00 -6.98
N GLY A 220 1.97 -5.16 -7.90
CA GLY A 220 1.97 -5.47 -9.33
C GLY A 220 1.11 -6.67 -9.74
N SER A 221 1.47 -7.26 -10.87
CA SER A 221 1.04 -8.58 -11.37
C SER A 221 2.11 -9.07 -12.36
N LEU A 222 2.41 -10.36 -12.38
CA LEU A 222 3.29 -10.97 -13.39
C LEU A 222 2.80 -10.73 -14.83
N PHE A 223 1.49 -10.50 -15.00
CA PHE A 223 0.87 -10.29 -16.30
C PHE A 223 0.78 -8.80 -16.68
N HIS A 224 1.04 -7.89 -15.73
CA HIS A 224 0.99 -6.46 -16.02
C HIS A 224 2.37 -5.99 -16.54
N PRO A 225 2.46 -5.50 -17.80
CA PRO A 225 3.74 -5.25 -18.46
C PRO A 225 4.61 -4.21 -17.75
N SER A 226 3.98 -3.22 -17.10
CA SER A 226 4.69 -2.19 -16.34
C SER A 226 5.21 -2.63 -14.97
N PHE A 227 4.67 -3.72 -14.39
CA PHE A 227 4.89 -4.05 -12.97
C PHE A 227 5.25 -5.53 -12.72
N ALA A 228 5.45 -6.31 -13.78
CA ALA A 228 5.86 -7.71 -13.68
C ALA A 228 7.21 -7.86 -12.97
N GLY A 229 8.18 -7.00 -13.26
CA GLY A 229 9.50 -7.02 -12.62
C GLY A 229 9.43 -6.88 -11.09
N VAL A 230 8.57 -6.00 -10.59
CA VAL A 230 8.32 -5.85 -9.15
C VAL A 230 7.72 -7.11 -8.56
N SER A 231 6.77 -7.74 -9.26
CA SER A 231 6.09 -8.96 -8.79
C SER A 231 7.06 -10.13 -8.71
N THR A 232 7.94 -10.29 -9.71
CA THR A 232 8.99 -11.31 -9.72
C THR A 232 9.97 -11.13 -8.57
N GLY A 233 10.50 -9.92 -8.38
CA GLY A 233 11.43 -9.65 -7.28
C GLY A 233 10.78 -9.85 -5.91
N LEU A 234 9.49 -9.52 -5.77
CA LEU A 234 8.71 -9.77 -4.56
C LEU A 234 8.56 -11.26 -4.26
N LEU A 235 8.22 -12.09 -5.26
CA LEU A 235 8.12 -13.54 -5.11
C LEU A 235 9.45 -14.16 -4.68
N HIS A 236 10.56 -13.74 -5.30
CA HIS A 236 11.89 -14.25 -4.99
C HIS A 236 12.38 -13.82 -3.60
N GLY A 237 12.22 -12.54 -3.26
CA GLY A 237 12.64 -12.02 -1.96
C GLY A 237 11.76 -12.53 -0.82
N ALA A 238 10.45 -12.72 -1.05
CA ALA A 238 9.51 -13.14 -0.02
C ALA A 238 9.65 -14.62 0.35
N GLN A 239 10.11 -15.50 -0.56
CA GLN A 239 10.17 -16.95 -0.34
C GLN A 239 8.91 -17.51 0.37
N PRO A 240 7.69 -17.27 -0.18
CA PRO A 240 6.46 -17.56 0.53
C PRO A 240 6.22 -19.05 0.70
N GLU A 241 5.69 -19.46 1.85
CA GLU A 241 5.10 -20.79 2.05
C GLU A 241 3.74 -20.87 1.36
N ALA A 242 3.00 -19.76 1.35
CA ALA A 242 1.63 -19.71 0.86
C ALA A 242 1.35 -18.47 0.00
N LEU A 243 0.61 -18.69 -1.10
CA LEU A 243 0.10 -17.64 -1.97
C LEU A 243 -1.43 -17.51 -1.87
N ILE A 244 -1.91 -16.27 -1.85
CA ILE A 244 -3.33 -15.94 -1.99
C ILE A 244 -3.52 -15.10 -3.25
N LEU A 245 -4.30 -15.58 -4.21
CA LEU A 245 -4.56 -14.85 -5.46
C LEU A 245 -5.69 -13.84 -5.26
N CYS A 246 -5.43 -12.57 -5.54
CA CYS A 246 -6.42 -11.51 -5.49
C CYS A 246 -6.91 -11.16 -6.90
N HIS A 247 -8.22 -10.98 -7.06
CA HIS A 247 -8.84 -10.68 -8.34
C HIS A 247 -10.03 -9.72 -8.22
N ASP A 248 -10.23 -8.88 -9.23
CA ASP A 248 -11.39 -7.99 -9.36
C ASP A 248 -12.24 -8.48 -10.54
N PRO A 249 -13.35 -9.20 -10.29
CA PRO A 249 -14.19 -9.78 -11.33
C PRO A 249 -14.97 -8.74 -12.15
N SER A 250 -15.05 -7.49 -11.68
CA SER A 250 -15.72 -6.41 -12.41
C SER A 250 -14.86 -5.82 -13.54
N ARG A 251 -13.58 -6.23 -13.62
CA ARG A 251 -12.60 -5.59 -14.50
C ARG A 251 -12.55 -6.24 -15.88
N SER A 252 -12.77 -5.42 -16.91
CA SER A 252 -12.73 -5.87 -18.31
C SER A 252 -11.34 -5.80 -18.95
N HIS A 253 -10.44 -4.97 -18.42
CA HIS A 253 -9.10 -4.77 -18.95
C HIS A 253 -8.10 -4.39 -17.84
N MET A 254 -6.82 -4.66 -18.05
CA MET A 254 -5.76 -4.29 -17.13
C MET A 254 -5.76 -2.78 -16.85
N ARG A 255 -5.55 -2.44 -15.59
CA ARG A 255 -5.56 -1.05 -15.15
C ARG A 255 -4.53 -0.22 -15.91
N GLY A 256 -5.00 0.86 -16.53
CA GLY A 256 -4.13 1.79 -17.27
C GLY A 256 -3.72 1.30 -18.65
N ILE A 257 -4.25 0.16 -19.12
CA ILE A 257 -3.99 -0.38 -20.45
C ILE A 257 -5.32 -0.81 -21.10
N PRO A 258 -6.09 0.15 -21.66
CA PRO A 258 -7.35 -0.15 -22.33
C PRO A 258 -7.20 -1.25 -23.39
N GLY A 259 -8.15 -2.18 -23.42
CA GLY A 259 -8.20 -3.27 -24.39
C GLY A 259 -7.32 -4.49 -24.09
N ARG A 260 -6.42 -4.44 -23.09
CA ARG A 260 -5.66 -5.62 -22.66
C ARG A 260 -6.43 -6.41 -21.61
N ALA A 261 -6.88 -7.62 -21.93
CA ALA A 261 -7.61 -8.50 -21.01
C ALA A 261 -6.76 -8.93 -19.80
N LEU A 262 -7.44 -9.30 -18.71
CA LEU A 262 -6.80 -9.94 -17.55
C LEU A 262 -6.51 -11.42 -17.84
N PRO A 263 -5.50 -12.03 -17.18
CA PRO A 263 -5.28 -13.47 -17.28
C PRO A 263 -6.42 -14.27 -16.63
N GLY A 264 -6.55 -15.54 -17.00
CA GLY A 264 -7.41 -16.46 -16.27
C GLY A 264 -6.89 -16.70 -14.84
N LEU A 265 -7.76 -16.99 -13.87
CA LEU A 265 -7.36 -17.20 -12.47
C LEU A 265 -6.35 -18.35 -12.32
N LYS A 266 -6.65 -19.49 -12.96
CA LYS A 266 -5.79 -20.68 -12.92
C LYS A 266 -4.42 -20.40 -13.54
N GLU A 267 -4.40 -19.84 -14.75
CA GLU A 267 -3.18 -19.42 -15.44
C GLU A 267 -2.35 -18.45 -14.58
N CYS A 268 -3.00 -17.46 -13.98
CA CYS A 268 -2.34 -16.49 -13.13
C CYS A 268 -1.71 -17.14 -11.89
N LEU A 269 -2.45 -18.03 -11.22
CA LEU A 269 -1.97 -18.75 -10.05
C LEU A 269 -0.80 -19.67 -10.38
N GLU A 270 -0.89 -20.42 -11.48
CA GLU A 270 0.16 -21.34 -11.94
C GLU A 270 1.46 -20.59 -12.26
N ALA A 271 1.39 -19.46 -12.96
CA ALA A 271 2.55 -18.62 -13.24
C ALA A 271 3.21 -18.11 -11.94
N ASN A 272 2.41 -17.60 -10.99
CA ASN A 272 2.94 -17.13 -9.71
C ASN A 272 3.59 -18.27 -8.90
N LEU A 273 2.98 -19.47 -8.88
CA LEU A 273 3.57 -20.64 -8.22
C LEU A 273 4.88 -21.07 -8.89
N GLN A 274 4.94 -21.11 -10.22
CA GLN A 274 6.15 -21.45 -10.96
C GLN A 274 7.28 -20.46 -10.65
N THR A 275 7.00 -19.15 -10.68
CA THR A 275 8.00 -18.12 -10.34
C THR A 275 8.43 -18.22 -8.87
N ALA A 276 7.50 -18.40 -7.92
CA ALA A 276 7.84 -18.54 -6.50
C ALA A 276 8.72 -19.78 -6.22
N ARG A 277 8.48 -20.90 -6.92
CA ARG A 277 9.23 -22.16 -6.74
C ARG A 277 10.72 -22.06 -7.02
N LEU A 278 11.15 -21.02 -7.75
CA LEU A 278 12.58 -20.76 -7.99
C LEU A 278 13.35 -20.46 -6.69
N THR A 279 12.66 -19.99 -5.65
CA THR A 279 13.26 -19.68 -4.33
C THR A 279 12.49 -20.24 -3.13
N SER A 280 11.27 -20.74 -3.35
CA SER A 280 10.44 -21.43 -2.36
C SER A 280 9.82 -22.70 -2.96
N PRO A 281 10.56 -23.83 -3.02
CA PRO A 281 10.14 -25.04 -3.73
C PRO A 281 8.79 -25.62 -3.27
N ASN A 282 8.46 -25.43 -1.99
CA ASN A 282 7.27 -25.98 -1.34
C ASN A 282 6.08 -25.00 -1.28
N VAL A 283 6.16 -23.87 -1.98
CA VAL A 283 5.08 -22.88 -2.04
C VAL A 283 3.78 -23.51 -2.54
N ARG A 284 2.68 -23.18 -1.85
CA ARG A 284 1.32 -23.64 -2.20
C ARG A 284 0.35 -22.48 -2.36
N ALA A 285 -0.65 -22.67 -3.20
CA ALA A 285 -1.82 -21.80 -3.21
C ALA A 285 -2.72 -22.18 -2.04
N VAL A 286 -3.23 -21.19 -1.30
CA VAL A 286 -4.10 -21.43 -0.14
C VAL A 286 -5.47 -20.76 -0.26
N GLY A 287 -5.70 -19.98 -1.30
CA GLY A 287 -7.02 -19.40 -1.57
C GLY A 287 -7.02 -18.32 -2.63
N VAL A 288 -8.23 -17.87 -2.95
CA VAL A 288 -8.51 -16.74 -3.85
C VAL A 288 -9.31 -15.70 -3.07
N CYS A 289 -8.94 -14.43 -3.19
CA CYS A 289 -9.69 -13.29 -2.66
C CYS A 289 -10.29 -12.49 -3.81
N LEU A 290 -11.62 -12.41 -3.85
CA LEU A 290 -12.35 -11.68 -4.88
C LEU A 290 -12.78 -10.31 -4.34
N ASN A 291 -12.38 -9.25 -5.04
CA ASN A 291 -12.88 -7.91 -4.76
C ASN A 291 -14.27 -7.74 -5.39
N THR A 292 -15.30 -8.11 -4.64
CA THR A 292 -16.70 -8.03 -5.05
C THR A 292 -17.38 -6.73 -4.62
N SER A 293 -16.63 -5.69 -4.25
CA SER A 293 -17.17 -4.41 -3.75
C SER A 293 -18.10 -3.68 -4.72
N ARG A 294 -18.12 -4.09 -5.99
CA ARG A 294 -18.97 -3.54 -7.06
C ARG A 294 -20.05 -4.52 -7.53
N MET A 295 -20.25 -5.60 -6.80
CA MET A 295 -21.22 -6.63 -7.13
C MET A 295 -22.33 -6.65 -6.09
N GLU A 296 -23.52 -7.04 -6.52
CA GLU A 296 -24.60 -7.38 -5.60
C GLU A 296 -24.21 -8.60 -4.76
N LYS A 297 -24.66 -8.61 -3.50
CA LYS A 297 -24.23 -9.62 -2.51
C LYS A 297 -24.51 -11.06 -2.99
N GLY A 298 -25.67 -11.31 -3.58
CA GLY A 298 -26.04 -12.64 -4.08
C GLY A 298 -25.13 -13.14 -5.20
N ASP A 299 -24.79 -12.26 -6.15
CA ASP A 299 -23.89 -12.57 -7.26
C ASP A 299 -22.46 -12.79 -6.77
N ALA A 300 -22.02 -12.00 -5.80
CA ALA A 300 -20.72 -12.14 -5.16
C ALA A 300 -20.57 -13.53 -4.48
N GLU A 301 -21.56 -13.93 -3.67
CA GLU A 301 -21.55 -15.23 -3.00
C GLU A 301 -21.60 -16.40 -4.00
N ALA A 302 -22.43 -16.28 -5.05
CA ALA A 302 -22.49 -17.28 -6.11
C ALA A 302 -21.15 -17.41 -6.86
N LEU A 303 -20.47 -16.29 -7.11
CA LEU A 303 -19.15 -16.28 -7.73
C LEU A 303 -18.10 -16.95 -6.84
N CYS A 304 -18.07 -16.66 -5.54
CA CYS A 304 -17.15 -17.30 -4.59
C CYS A 304 -17.31 -18.82 -4.60
N ARG A 305 -18.55 -19.33 -4.48
CA ARG A 305 -18.85 -20.78 -4.50
C ARG A 305 -18.43 -21.49 -5.80
N ARG A 306 -18.39 -20.77 -6.92
CA ARG A 306 -17.96 -21.34 -8.22
C ARG A 306 -16.44 -21.43 -8.34
N ILE A 307 -15.70 -20.64 -7.57
CA ILE A 307 -14.24 -20.54 -7.61
C ILE A 307 -13.57 -21.42 -6.55
N GLU A 308 -14.23 -21.69 -5.43
CA GLU A 308 -13.86 -22.72 -4.45
C GLU A 308 -13.80 -24.12 -5.07
#